data_AF-Q5DVM9-F1
#
_entry.id   AF-Q5DVM9-F1
#
_cell.length_a   1.000
_cell.length_b   1.000
_cell.length_c   1.000
_cell.angle_alpha   90.00
_cell.angle_beta   90.00
_cell.angle_gamma   90.00
#
_symmetry.space_group_name_H-M   'P 1'
#
loop_
_entity.id
_entity.type
_entity.pdbx_description
1 polymer ?
#
loop_
_entity_poly.entity_id
_entity_poly.type
_entity_poly.pdbx_seq_one_letter_code
_entity_poly.pdbx_strand_id
1 'polypeptide(L)' 'TGERPIVDILQDRRYWVIHIITIPALFISGVVCVASGISFNIAGTPNWLGYLSSTTSLSLVNDRFSIGMYL' A
#
# COMPACT_ATOMS: atom_id res chain seq x y z
N THR A 1 -15.75 -17.87 -24.92
CA THR A 1 -15.89 -17.62 -23.48
C THR A 1 -17.08 -16.72 -23.15
N GLY A 2 -17.58 -15.89 -24.09
CA GLY A 2 -18.90 -15.26 -23.95
C GLY A 2 -18.88 -13.93 -23.18
N GLU A 3 -17.77 -13.59 -22.51
CA GLU A 3 -17.53 -12.23 -22.06
C GLU A 3 -17.44 -11.23 -23.21
N ARG A 4 -17.76 -9.97 -22.90
CA ARG A 4 -17.59 -8.85 -23.82
C ARG A 4 -16.10 -8.63 -24.11
N PRO A 5 -15.70 -8.43 -25.38
CA PRO A 5 -14.32 -8.10 -25.73
C PRO A 5 -13.82 -6.83 -25.03
N ILE A 6 -12.57 -6.84 -24.59
CA ILE A 6 -11.96 -5.71 -23.85
C ILE A 6 -11.93 -4.44 -24.71
N VAL A 7 -11.65 -4.58 -26.01
CA VAL A 7 -11.61 -3.45 -26.96
C VAL A 7 -12.95 -2.72 -27.00
N ASP A 8 -14.07 -3.47 -27.00
CA ASP A 8 -15.41 -2.89 -27.01
C ASP A 8 -15.73 -2.15 -25.70
N ILE A 9 -15.18 -2.59 -24.56
CA ILE A 9 -15.36 -1.95 -23.26
C ILE A 9 -14.60 -0.62 -23.22
N LEU A 10 -13.35 -0.59 -23.69
CA LEU A 10 -12.50 0.60 -23.67
C LEU A 10 -12.97 1.72 -24.61
N GLN A 11 -13.66 1.37 -25.70
CA GLN A 11 -14.24 2.34 -26.63
C GLN A 11 -15.62 2.85 -26.18
N ASP A 12 -16.21 2.27 -25.13
CA ASP A 12 -17.53 2.62 -24.63
C ASP A 12 -17.49 3.90 -23.79
N ARG A 13 -18.37 4.87 -24.12
CA ARG A 13 -18.53 6.10 -23.32
C ARG A 13 -18.95 5.79 -21.88
N ARG A 14 -19.81 4.79 -21.68
CA ARG A 14 -20.34 4.45 -20.34
C ARG A 14 -19.24 3.96 -19.42
N TYR A 15 -18.26 3.23 -19.97
CA TYR A 15 -17.08 2.81 -19.22
C TYR A 15 -16.32 4.03 -18.69
N TRP A 16 -16.01 5.00 -19.55
CA TRP A 16 -15.24 6.19 -19.16
C TRP A 16 -15.99 7.15 -18.23
N VAL A 17 -17.32 7.30 -18.37
CA VAL A 17 -18.14 8.12 -17.44
C VAL A 17 -17.97 7.65 -15.99
N ILE A 18 -17.86 6.33 -15.78
CA ILE A 18 -17.65 5.75 -14.44
C ILE A 18 -16.16 5.85 -14.05
N HIS A 19 -15.27 5.43 -14.96
CA HIS A 19 -13.86 5.23 -14.65
C HIS A 19 -13.06 6.53 -14.51
N ILE A 20 -13.54 7.64 -15.07
CA ILE A 20 -12.92 8.95 -14.85
C ILE A 20 -13.06 9.43 -13.39
N ILE A 21 -13.99 8.86 -12.62
CA ILE A 21 -14.17 9.17 -11.19
C ILE A 21 -13.49 8.08 -10.35
N THR A 22 -13.76 6.81 -10.64
CA THR A 22 -13.28 5.70 -9.80
C THR A 22 -11.77 5.49 -9.89
N ILE A 23 -11.15 5.64 -11.07
CA ILE A 23 -9.69 5.48 -11.22
C ILE A 23 -8.94 6.59 -10.47
N PRO A 24 -9.23 7.90 -10.65
CA PRO A 24 -8.57 8.93 -9.87
C PRO A 24 -8.85 8.83 -8.37
N ALA A 25 -10.07 8.45 -7.96
CA ALA A 25 -10.40 8.26 -6.55
C ALA A 25 -9.55 7.15 -5.90
N LEU A 26 -9.40 6.01 -6.57
CA LEU A 26 -8.53 4.92 -6.11
C LEU A 26 -7.07 5.36 -6.03
N PHE A 27 -6.60 6.09 -7.04
CA PHE A 27 -5.23 6.60 -7.06
C PHE A 27 -4.96 7.55 -5.88
N ILE A 28 -5.85 8.52 -5.65
CA ILE A 28 -5.73 9.47 -4.53
C ILE A 28 -5.82 8.74 -3.18
N SER A 29 -6.70 7.75 -3.05
CA SER A 29 -6.78 6.90 -1.84
C SER A 29 -5.44 6.23 -1.54
N GLY A 30 -4.79 5.66 -2.56
CA GLY A 30 -3.44 5.08 -2.42
C GLY A 30 -2.40 6.11 -2.00
N VAL A 31 -2.40 7.29 -2.60
CA VAL A 31 -1.48 8.39 -2.24
C VAL A 31 -1.70 8.82 -0.78
N VAL A 32 -2.96 9.01 -0.36
CA VAL A 32 -3.30 9.38 1.02
C VAL A 32 -2.88 8.29 2.00
N CYS A 33 -3.04 7.01 1.65
CA CYS A 33 -2.63 5.89 2.50
C CYS A 33 -1.13 5.92 2.81
N VAL A 34 -0.30 6.24 1.81
CA VAL A 34 1.15 6.36 1.99
C VAL A 34 1.52 7.67 2.70
N ALA A 35 0.93 8.79 2.29
CA ALA A 35 1.25 10.11 2.85
C ALA A 35 0.85 10.26 4.33
N SER A 36 -0.23 9.62 4.76
CA SER A 36 -0.67 9.60 6.16
C SER A 36 0.16 8.65 7.04
N GLY A 37 0.97 7.79 6.44
CA GLY A 37 1.78 6.81 7.14
C GLY A 37 1.03 5.56 7.62
N ILE A 38 -0.25 5.41 7.27
CA ILE A 38 -1.06 4.22 7.59
C ILE A 38 -0.43 2.97 6.98
N SER A 39 0.14 3.08 5.77
CA SER A 39 0.83 1.96 5.13
C SER A 39 2.01 1.44 5.95
N PHE A 40 2.78 2.32 6.59
CA PHE A 40 3.93 1.95 7.43
C PHE A 40 3.47 1.23 8.70
N ASN A 41 2.39 1.72 9.32
CA ASN A 41 1.82 1.11 10.52
C ASN A 41 1.22 -0.29 10.24
N ILE A 42 0.49 -0.47 9.14
CA ILE A 42 -0.11 -1.77 8.79
C ILE A 42 0.96 -2.79 8.40
N ALA A 43 1.99 -2.36 7.66
CA ALA A 43 3.05 -3.25 7.21
C ALA A 43 4.11 -3.52 8.30
N GLY A 44 4.06 -2.84 9.45
CA GLY A 44 5.11 -2.89 10.47
C GLY A 44 6.47 -2.39 9.96
N THR A 45 6.47 -1.58 8.91
CA THR A 45 7.71 -1.06 8.30
C THR A 45 8.06 0.28 8.97
N PRO A 46 9.25 0.42 9.56
CA PRO A 46 9.69 1.69 10.11
C PRO A 46 9.77 2.76 9.03
N ASN A 47 9.46 4.00 9.38
CA ASN A 47 9.83 5.14 8.54
C ASN A 47 11.35 5.38 8.61
N TRP A 48 11.88 6.28 7.78
CA TRP A 48 13.31 6.60 7.75
C TRP A 48 13.93 6.87 9.13
N LEU A 49 13.24 7.63 9.99
CA LEU A 49 13.71 7.93 11.35
C LEU A 49 13.58 6.73 12.28
N GLY A 50 12.62 5.84 12.05
CA GLY A 50 12.38 4.62 12.84
C GLY A 50 13.48 3.56 12.73
N TYR A 51 14.35 3.65 11.70
CA TYR A 51 15.53 2.79 11.61
C TYR A 51 16.71 3.27 12.48
N LEU A 52 16.72 4.55 12.87
CA LEU A 52 17.83 5.17 13.58
C LEU A 52 17.57 5.04 15.08
N SER A 53 18.28 4.11 15.73
CA SER A 53 18.38 4.08 17.19
C SER A 53 19.52 4.99 17.65
N SER A 54 19.44 5.50 18.89
CA SER A 54 20.55 6.23 19.54
C SER A 54 21.81 5.38 19.67
N THR A 55 21.68 4.06 19.57
CA THR A 55 22.77 3.09 19.47
C THR A 55 22.91 2.63 18.03
N THR A 56 24.12 2.68 17.46
CA THR A 56 24.46 2.27 16.07
C THR A 56 24.34 0.75 15.81
N SER A 57 23.71 -0.01 16.70
CA SER A 57 23.50 -1.45 16.60
C SER A 57 22.25 -1.79 15.79
N LEU A 58 22.33 -2.78 14.90
CA LEU A 58 21.17 -3.29 14.17
C LEU A 58 20.18 -4.02 15.10
N SER A 59 18.89 -3.82 14.86
CA SER A 59 17.83 -4.62 15.47
C SER A 59 17.73 -5.96 14.72
N LEU A 60 18.41 -6.99 15.25
CA LEU A 60 18.38 -8.35 14.71
C LEU A 60 17.64 -9.27 15.67
N VAL A 61 16.66 -10.01 15.14
CA VAL A 61 15.98 -11.06 15.89
C VAL A 61 16.90 -12.28 16.02
N ASN A 62 17.27 -12.63 17.24
CA ASN A 62 18.13 -13.79 17.54
C ASN A 62 17.39 -14.98 18.18
N ASP A 63 16.16 -14.78 18.66
CA ASP A 63 15.36 -15.83 19.30
C ASP A 63 13.94 -15.88 18.71
N ARG A 64 13.50 -17.11 18.41
CA ARG A 64 12.20 -17.40 17.77
C ARG A 64 11.03 -17.32 18.74
N PHE A 65 11.22 -17.66 20.02
CA PHE A 65 10.11 -17.78 20.96
C PHE A 65 9.82 -16.48 21.72
N SER A 66 10.80 -15.59 21.80
CA SER A 66 10.65 -14.30 22.48
C SER A 66 10.25 -13.16 21.55
N ILE A 67 10.09 -13.44 20.24
CA ILE A 67 9.99 -12.43 19.18
C ILE A 67 8.82 -11.44 19.34
N GLY A 68 7.66 -11.90 19.82
CA GLY A 68 6.47 -11.07 20.00
C GLY A 68 6.55 -10.08 21.16
N MET A 69 7.61 -10.14 21.97
CA MET A 69 7.90 -9.17 23.03
C MET A 69 8.88 -8.08 22.56
N TYR A 70 9.59 -8.30 21.45
CA TYR A 70 10.62 -7.40 20.92
C TYR A 70 10.15 -6.57 19.70
N LEU A 71 8.94 -6.82 19.20
CA LEU A 71 8.27 -6.11 18.11
C LEU A 71 7.06 -5.34 18.65
#